data_AF-A0A7Y5KKW8-F1
#
_entry.id   AF-A0A7Y5KKW8-F1
#
_cell.length_a   1.000
_cell.length_b   1.000
_cell.length_c   1.000
_cell.angle_alpha   90.00
_cell.angle_beta   90.00
_cell.angle_gamma   90.00
#
_symmetry.space_group_name_H-M   'P 1'
#
loop_
_entity.id
_entity.type
_entity.pdbx_description
1 polymer ?
#
loop_
_entity_poly.entity_id
_entity_poly.type
_entity_poly.pdbx_seq_one_letter_code
_entity_poly.pdbx_strand_id
1 'polypeptide(L)'
;MAVTRRALVLRALGLGDLLTAVPALRALRQGLAAYEIVLAADKGIGELLRLEGLVDRVLPARGLTPLEWGGRPPDVAVNLHGRGPESHRVLQALEPYRLVGFRCPEVGSDGPEWRPGEHEVHRWCRLVRCAGWPADPTRLHLTAQAAVPSPAPGAVVVHPGAAYAARRWPAERFAAVAAAVAEDGHQVVVTGSPDERRLARHVARTAGLPSAAVLAGRTDVRGLSALVAEAGVVVCGDTGVAHLATAHRTPSVVLFGPVPP
;
A
#
# COMPACT_ATOMS: atom_id res chain seq x y z
N MET A 1 7.89 -15.82 32.92
CA MET A 1 7.59 -15.68 31.49
C MET A 1 8.29 -14.43 30.97
N ALA A 2 9.07 -14.52 29.89
CA ALA A 2 9.74 -13.35 29.32
C ALA A 2 8.69 -12.35 28.81
N VAL A 3 8.84 -11.08 29.15
CA VAL A 3 7.91 -10.03 28.72
C VAL A 3 8.14 -9.78 27.23
N THR A 4 7.17 -10.14 26.38
CA THR A 4 7.24 -9.91 24.93
C THR A 4 7.26 -8.42 24.62
N ARG A 5 8.38 -7.93 24.07
CA ARG A 5 8.52 -6.53 23.63
C ARG A 5 7.61 -6.25 22.43
N ARG A 6 6.94 -5.10 22.43
CA ARG A 6 5.94 -4.73 21.41
C ARG A 6 6.28 -3.41 20.76
N ALA A 7 6.31 -3.40 19.44
CA ALA A 7 6.41 -2.19 18.64
C ALA A 7 5.09 -1.98 17.87
N LEU A 8 4.58 -0.77 17.87
CA LEU A 8 3.41 -0.37 17.09
C LEU A 8 3.84 0.54 15.95
N VAL A 9 3.40 0.27 14.73
CA VAL A 9 3.61 1.13 13.57
C VAL A 9 2.27 1.65 13.06
N LEU A 10 2.10 2.96 12.94
CA LEU A 10 0.88 3.57 12.40
C LEU A 10 1.06 3.94 10.93
N ARG A 11 0.25 3.34 10.04
CA ARG A 11 0.15 3.65 8.60
C ARG A 11 -1.25 3.29 8.08
N ALA A 12 -2.27 3.92 8.66
CA ALA A 12 -3.68 3.64 8.38
C ALA A 12 -4.25 4.38 7.16
N LEU A 13 -3.49 4.36 6.06
CA LEU A 13 -3.80 5.00 4.79
C LEU A 13 -4.12 3.96 3.69
N GLY A 14 -4.25 4.43 2.45
CA GLY A 14 -4.55 3.57 1.30
C GLY A 14 -3.41 2.63 0.92
N LEU A 15 -3.69 1.75 -0.05
CA LEU A 15 -2.74 0.76 -0.54
C LEU A 15 -1.42 1.37 -1.03
N GLY A 16 -1.49 2.43 -1.84
CA GLY A 16 -0.29 3.09 -2.36
C GLY A 16 0.58 3.65 -1.24
N ASP A 17 -0.03 4.40 -0.33
CA ASP A 17 0.63 4.98 0.85
C ASP A 17 1.29 3.89 1.72
N LEU A 18 0.60 2.78 1.97
CA LEU A 18 1.18 1.73 2.81
C LEU A 18 2.36 1.02 2.11
N LEU A 19 2.28 0.82 0.78
CA LEU A 19 3.37 0.22 0.02
C LEU A 19 4.62 1.11 -0.04
N THR A 20 4.49 2.44 0.02
CA THR A 20 5.67 3.33 0.10
C THR A 20 6.43 3.20 1.42
N ALA A 21 5.82 2.64 2.46
CA ALA A 21 6.46 2.39 3.75
C ALA A 21 7.17 1.02 3.85
N VAL A 22 7.05 0.13 2.84
CA VAL A 22 7.65 -1.22 2.86
C VAL A 22 9.14 -1.22 3.22
N PRO A 23 10.00 -0.35 2.67
CA PRO A 23 11.42 -0.40 3.00
C PRO A 23 11.72 0.06 4.43
N ALA A 24 10.92 0.99 4.96
CA ALA A 24 11.00 1.38 6.37
C ALA A 24 10.53 0.24 7.29
N LEU A 25 9.46 -0.48 6.93
CA LEU A 25 9.01 -1.66 7.65
C LEU A 25 10.06 -2.79 7.64
N ARG A 26 10.77 -3.00 6.52
CA ARG A 26 11.90 -3.94 6.48
C ARG A 26 13.02 -3.55 7.44
N ALA A 27 13.37 -2.26 7.49
CA ALA A 27 14.37 -1.75 8.43
C ALA A 27 13.93 -1.95 9.88
N LEU A 28 12.66 -1.69 10.20
CA LEU A 28 12.09 -1.94 11.52
C LEU A 28 12.09 -3.43 11.86
N ARG A 29 11.70 -4.31 10.93
CA ARG A 29 11.73 -5.76 11.14
C ARG A 29 13.12 -6.27 11.52
N GLN A 30 14.16 -5.76 10.85
CA GLN A 30 15.55 -6.09 11.15
C GLN A 30 16.02 -5.49 12.49
N GLY A 31 15.76 -4.20 12.68
CA GLY A 31 16.21 -3.46 13.86
C GLY A 31 15.46 -3.77 15.16
N LEU A 32 14.27 -4.36 15.05
CA LEU A 32 13.40 -4.75 16.16
C LEU A 32 13.13 -6.27 16.10
N ALA A 33 14.12 -7.08 15.75
CA ALA A 33 13.98 -8.53 15.60
C ALA A 33 13.42 -9.25 16.85
N ALA A 34 13.67 -8.71 18.05
CA ALA A 34 13.16 -9.25 19.32
C ALA A 34 11.76 -8.72 19.72
N TYR A 35 11.12 -7.88 18.90
CA TYR A 35 9.82 -7.28 19.18
C TYR A 35 8.74 -7.95 18.34
N GLU A 36 7.55 -8.11 18.92
CA GLU A 36 6.31 -8.27 18.16
C GLU A 36 5.98 -6.92 17.52
N ILE A 37 6.00 -6.84 16.19
CA ILE A 37 5.65 -5.66 15.42
C ILE A 37 4.18 -5.73 15.04
N VAL A 38 3.40 -4.80 15.56
CA VAL A 38 1.98 -4.62 15.28
C VAL A 38 1.81 -3.44 14.31
N LEU A 39 1.14 -3.67 13.19
CA LEU A 39 0.83 -2.65 12.20
C LEU A 39 -0.61 -2.15 12.36
N ALA A 40 -0.79 -0.89 12.74
CA ALA A 40 -2.08 -0.21 12.66
C ALA A 40 -2.34 0.26 11.22
N ALA A 41 -3.17 -0.50 10.50
CA ALA A 41 -3.51 -0.25 9.08
C ALA A 41 -4.86 -0.87 8.69
N ASP A 42 -5.32 -0.63 7.46
CA ASP A 42 -6.46 -1.37 6.91
C ASP A 42 -6.17 -2.88 6.95
N LYS A 43 -7.15 -3.66 7.40
CA LYS A 43 -7.00 -5.10 7.64
C LYS A 43 -6.51 -5.85 6.40
N GLY A 44 -7.09 -5.57 5.22
CA GLY A 44 -6.77 -6.32 4.00
C GLY A 44 -5.34 -6.05 3.54
N ILE A 45 -4.90 -4.80 3.63
CA ILE A 45 -3.58 -4.38 3.18
C ILE A 45 -2.51 -4.75 4.21
N GLY A 46 -2.80 -4.60 5.50
CA GLY A 46 -1.89 -5.03 6.57
C GLY A 46 -1.61 -6.53 6.53
N GLU A 47 -2.62 -7.35 6.21
CA GLU A 47 -2.44 -8.81 6.10
C GLU A 47 -1.49 -9.19 4.96
N LEU A 48 -1.45 -8.42 3.87
CA LEU A 48 -0.44 -8.61 2.81
C LEU A 48 0.98 -8.44 3.38
N LEU A 49 1.20 -7.40 4.19
CA LEU A 49 2.52 -7.14 4.78
C LEU A 49 2.89 -8.10 5.92
N ARG A 50 1.88 -8.64 6.62
CA ARG A 50 2.06 -9.72 7.61
C ARG A 50 2.53 -11.00 6.93
N LEU A 51 1.92 -11.37 5.80
CA LEU A 51 2.32 -12.54 5.02
C LEU A 51 3.72 -12.40 4.38
N GLU A 52 4.12 -11.17 4.04
CA GLU A 52 5.51 -10.83 3.66
C GLU A 52 6.51 -10.95 4.83
N GLY A 53 6.04 -11.18 6.06
CA GLY A 53 6.90 -11.28 7.25
C GLY A 53 7.46 -9.94 7.72
N LEU A 54 6.90 -8.81 7.26
CA LEU A 54 7.34 -7.48 7.67
C LEU A 54 6.85 -7.11 9.07
N VAL A 55 5.71 -7.67 9.46
CA VAL A 55 5.02 -7.41 10.73
C VAL A 55 4.41 -8.71 11.24
N ASP A 56 4.22 -8.83 12.56
CA ASP A 56 3.71 -10.05 13.18
C ASP A 56 2.18 -10.03 13.26
N ARG A 57 1.60 -8.85 13.45
CA ARG A 57 0.16 -8.67 13.65
C ARG A 57 -0.35 -7.39 13.00
N VAL A 58 -1.61 -7.42 12.56
CA VAL A 58 -2.33 -6.24 12.06
C VAL A 58 -3.34 -5.83 13.12
N LEU A 59 -3.31 -4.55 13.51
CA LEU A 59 -4.37 -3.89 14.26
C LEU A 59 -5.22 -3.10 13.26
N PRO A 60 -6.48 -3.50 12.99
CA PRO A 60 -7.32 -2.78 12.05
C PRO A 60 -7.49 -1.32 12.45
N ALA A 61 -7.13 -0.40 11.57
CA ALA A 61 -7.24 1.04 11.77
C ALA A 61 -7.54 1.74 10.44
N ARG A 62 -8.27 2.86 10.49
CA ARG A 62 -8.55 3.71 9.33
C ARG A 62 -8.41 5.18 9.70
N GLY A 63 -7.56 5.90 8.99
CA GLY A 63 -7.27 7.29 9.30
C GLY A 63 -6.70 7.46 10.71
N LEU A 64 -7.07 8.55 11.38
CA LEU A 64 -6.51 8.97 12.67
C LEU A 64 -7.54 8.87 13.80
N THR A 65 -8.16 7.71 13.95
CA THR A 65 -9.02 7.39 15.09
C THR A 65 -8.21 6.79 16.25
N PRO A 66 -8.70 6.85 17.50
CA PRO A 66 -8.11 6.11 18.60
C PRO A 66 -7.93 4.63 18.26
N LEU A 67 -6.78 4.06 18.65
CA LEU A 67 -6.45 2.67 18.40
C LEU A 67 -6.94 1.78 19.54
N GLU A 68 -7.61 0.70 19.21
CA GLU A 68 -8.03 -0.33 20.18
C GLU A 68 -6.82 -1.19 20.60
N TRP A 69 -5.89 -0.58 21.34
CA TRP A 69 -4.68 -1.23 21.81
C TRP A 69 -4.94 -1.99 23.11
N GLY A 70 -4.74 -3.32 23.06
CA GLY A 70 -4.90 -4.20 24.22
C GLY A 70 -3.61 -4.39 25.04
N GLY A 71 -3.73 -4.27 26.37
CA GLY A 71 -2.69 -4.62 27.33
C GLY A 71 -1.66 -3.51 27.57
N ARG A 72 -0.44 -3.88 27.95
CA ARG A 72 0.62 -2.91 28.31
C ARG A 72 0.96 -1.95 27.15
N PRO A 73 1.37 -0.70 27.43
CA PRO A 73 1.87 0.23 26.43
C PRO A 73 2.92 -0.39 25.50
N PRO A 74 2.95 -0.01 24.21
CA PRO A 74 4.02 -0.44 23.32
C PRO A 74 5.36 0.13 23.78
N ASP A 75 6.42 -0.67 23.69
CA ASP A 75 7.77 -0.22 24.02
C ASP A 75 8.26 0.83 23.00
N VAL A 76 7.85 0.68 21.73
CA VAL A 76 8.14 1.61 20.65
C VAL A 76 6.88 1.88 19.84
N ALA A 77 6.56 3.14 19.58
CA ALA A 77 5.55 3.54 18.61
C ALA A 77 6.22 4.29 17.45
N VAL A 78 5.90 3.94 16.21
CA VAL A 78 6.46 4.56 15.00
C VAL A 78 5.35 5.18 14.16
N ASN A 79 5.40 6.50 13.99
CA ASN A 79 4.48 7.27 13.15
C ASN A 79 4.97 7.27 11.70
N LEU A 80 4.53 6.30 10.91
CA LEU A 80 4.72 6.32 9.45
C LEU A 80 3.54 6.98 8.73
N HIS A 81 2.60 7.61 9.44
CA HIS A 81 1.36 8.13 8.83
C HIS A 81 1.49 9.58 8.36
N GLY A 82 2.07 10.46 9.17
CA GLY A 82 2.15 11.88 8.84
C GLY A 82 3.03 12.68 9.81
N ARG A 83 3.04 14.01 9.62
CA ARG A 83 3.77 14.96 10.48
C ARG A 83 2.89 15.73 11.45
N GLY A 84 1.58 15.68 11.24
CA GLY A 84 0.62 16.49 11.98
C GLY A 84 0.43 16.01 13.41
N PRO A 85 -0.02 16.90 14.31
CA PRO A 85 -0.20 16.58 15.72
C PRO A 85 -1.27 15.49 15.93
N GLU A 86 -2.26 15.34 15.06
CA GLU A 86 -3.30 14.31 15.14
C GLU A 86 -2.70 12.90 15.12
N SER A 87 -1.79 12.64 14.18
CA SER A 87 -1.13 11.33 14.05
C SER A 87 -0.20 11.00 15.22
N HIS A 88 0.41 12.03 15.82
CA HIS A 88 1.22 11.88 17.01
C HIS A 88 0.36 11.59 18.24
N ARG A 89 -0.73 12.33 18.43
CA ARG A 89 -1.66 12.15 19.56
C ARG A 89 -2.26 10.76 19.61
N VAL A 90 -2.60 10.18 18.44
CA VAL A 90 -3.08 8.78 18.35
C VAL A 90 -2.08 7.81 18.99
N LEU A 91 -0.77 8.01 18.77
CA LEU A 91 0.27 7.17 19.34
C LEU A 91 0.62 7.54 20.79
N GLN A 92 0.66 8.84 21.13
CA GLN A 92 0.94 9.32 22.48
C GLN A 92 -0.11 8.87 23.50
N ALA A 93 -1.38 8.76 23.09
CA ALA A 93 -2.46 8.25 23.92
C ALA A 93 -2.23 6.80 24.39
N LEU A 94 -1.31 6.07 23.76
CA LEU A 94 -0.90 4.71 24.17
C LEU A 94 0.28 4.71 25.14
N GLU A 95 0.82 5.88 25.48
CA GLU A 95 1.95 6.09 26.39
C GLU A 95 3.19 5.23 26.07
N PRO A 96 3.69 5.25 24.81
CA PRO A 96 4.84 4.45 24.43
C PRO A 96 6.10 4.89 25.18
N TYR A 97 6.97 3.94 25.54
CA TYR A 97 8.29 4.27 26.12
C TYR A 97 9.18 5.07 25.16
N ARG A 98 9.00 4.84 23.85
CA ARG A 98 9.67 5.61 22.80
C ARG A 98 8.71 5.88 21.65
N LEU A 99 8.51 7.14 21.30
CA LEU A 99 7.78 7.56 20.10
C LEU A 99 8.78 8.00 19.02
N VAL A 100 8.66 7.44 17.83
CA VAL A 100 9.41 7.80 16.63
C VAL A 100 8.46 8.47 15.64
N GLY A 101 8.68 9.75 15.37
CA GLY A 101 7.89 10.55 14.45
C GLY A 101 8.70 11.70 13.87
N PHE A 102 8.12 12.47 12.96
CA PHE A 102 8.73 13.71 12.47
C PHE A 102 8.58 14.83 13.51
N ARG A 103 9.41 15.88 13.40
CA ARG A 103 9.32 17.06 14.26
C ARG A 103 7.89 17.62 14.26
N CYS A 104 7.30 17.75 15.45
CA CYS A 104 5.98 18.33 15.67
C CYS A 104 5.99 19.08 17.03
N PRO A 105 6.29 20.40 17.03
CA PRO A 105 6.42 21.17 18.26
C PRO A 105 5.14 21.20 19.12
N GLU A 106 3.97 21.20 18.49
CA GLU A 106 2.66 21.23 19.17
C GLU A 106 2.41 20.06 20.12
N VAL A 107 3.13 18.96 19.95
CA VAL A 107 3.01 17.73 20.74
C VAL A 107 4.36 17.27 21.29
N GLY A 108 5.38 18.14 21.26
CA GLY A 108 6.71 17.87 21.80
C GLY A 108 7.48 16.75 21.08
N SER A 109 7.24 16.52 19.78
CA SER A 109 8.03 15.54 19.02
C SER A 109 9.26 16.21 18.40
N ASP A 110 10.45 15.73 18.77
CA ASP A 110 11.75 16.29 18.34
C ASP A 110 12.44 15.46 17.24
N GLY A 111 11.65 14.77 16.42
CA GLY A 111 12.17 14.01 15.28
C GLY A 111 12.82 14.86 14.17
N PRO A 112 13.23 14.23 13.05
CA PRO A 112 13.76 14.98 11.93
C PRO A 112 12.71 15.90 11.30
N GLU A 113 13.12 16.93 10.56
CA GLU A 113 12.19 17.83 9.88
C GLU A 113 11.44 17.16 8.72
N TRP A 114 10.21 17.61 8.46
CA TRP A 114 9.46 17.21 7.28
C TRP A 114 9.90 17.98 6.03
N ARG A 115 10.10 17.26 4.92
CA ARG A 115 10.49 17.84 3.63
C ARG A 115 9.35 17.62 2.61
N PRO A 116 8.61 18.67 2.20
CA PRO A 116 7.44 18.54 1.34
C PRO A 116 7.72 17.83 0.00
N GLY A 117 8.83 18.16 -0.67
CA GLY A 117 9.21 17.58 -1.97
C GLY A 117 9.99 16.26 -1.89
N GLU A 118 10.17 15.68 -0.71
CA GLU A 118 10.86 14.40 -0.58
C GLU A 118 9.96 13.24 -1.05
N HIS A 119 10.49 12.38 -1.91
CA HIS A 119 9.77 11.18 -2.32
C HIS A 119 9.40 10.33 -1.11
N GLU A 120 8.16 9.81 -1.10
CA GLU A 120 7.57 9.27 0.11
C GLU A 120 8.34 8.06 0.68
N VAL A 121 8.86 7.19 -0.19
CA VAL A 121 9.72 6.07 0.22
C VAL A 121 10.98 6.55 0.95
N HIS A 122 11.63 7.60 0.43
CA HIS A 122 12.83 8.18 1.03
C HIS A 122 12.52 8.83 2.38
N ARG A 123 11.36 9.47 2.48
CA ARG A 123 10.86 10.10 3.70
C ARG A 123 10.75 9.10 4.85
N TRP A 124 10.06 7.98 4.64
CA TRP A 124 9.91 6.97 5.69
C TRP A 124 11.24 6.29 6.03
N CYS A 125 12.08 6.00 5.03
CA CYS A 125 13.43 5.48 5.26
C CYS A 125 14.29 6.45 6.08
N ARG A 126 14.22 7.74 5.81
CA ARG A 126 14.95 8.77 6.56
C ARG A 126 14.50 8.84 8.01
N LEU A 127 13.19 8.79 8.27
CA LEU A 127 12.66 8.78 9.63
C LEU A 127 13.23 7.62 10.46
N VAL A 128 13.12 6.38 9.96
CA VAL A 128 13.61 5.20 10.70
C VAL A 128 15.14 5.17 10.81
N ARG A 129 15.86 5.70 9.82
CA ARG A 129 17.33 5.87 9.87
C ARG A 129 17.75 6.85 10.96
N CYS A 130 17.10 8.00 11.08
CA CYS A 130 17.33 8.95 12.17
C CYS A 130 17.02 8.33 13.55
N ALA A 131 16.09 7.36 13.61
CA ALA A 131 15.79 6.63 14.83
C ALA A 131 16.76 5.48 15.16
N GLY A 132 17.76 5.23 14.30
CA GLY A 132 18.81 4.23 14.50
C GLY A 132 18.65 2.93 13.70
N TRP A 133 17.68 2.84 12.79
CA TRP A 133 17.44 1.65 11.97
C TRP A 133 17.81 1.90 10.50
N PRO A 134 18.90 1.31 9.98
CA PRO A 134 19.33 1.50 8.60
C PRO A 134 18.24 1.05 7.61
N ALA A 135 17.77 1.98 6.78
CA ALA A 135 16.78 1.70 5.74
C ALA A 135 17.33 1.96 4.34
N ASP A 136 17.01 1.05 3.43
CA ASP A 136 17.37 1.06 2.02
C ASP A 136 16.10 1.29 1.18
N PRO A 137 15.93 2.48 0.54
CA PRO A 137 14.71 2.81 -0.19
C PRO A 137 14.45 1.92 -1.42
N THR A 138 15.43 1.13 -1.87
CA THR A 138 15.28 0.25 -3.04
C THR A 138 14.55 -1.07 -2.72
N ARG A 139 14.38 -1.40 -1.43
CA ARG A 139 13.80 -2.67 -0.96
C ARG A 139 12.27 -2.66 -0.92
N LEU A 140 11.64 -2.24 -2.01
CA LEU A 140 10.18 -2.23 -2.20
C LEU A 140 9.62 -3.59 -2.59
N HIS A 141 10.49 -4.50 -3.07
CA HIS A 141 10.04 -5.74 -3.66
C HIS A 141 9.28 -6.60 -2.65
N LEU A 142 8.08 -7.07 -2.99
CA LEU A 142 7.34 -8.08 -2.24
C LEU A 142 7.67 -9.46 -2.80
N THR A 143 7.92 -10.43 -1.92
CA THR A 143 8.46 -11.76 -2.27
C THR A 143 7.57 -12.90 -1.82
N ALA A 144 6.66 -12.67 -0.88
CA ALA A 144 5.62 -13.61 -0.53
C ALA A 144 4.71 -13.77 -1.76
N GLN A 145 5.10 -14.72 -2.61
CA GLN A 145 4.22 -15.32 -3.61
C GLN A 145 2.92 -15.60 -2.91
N ALA A 146 1.89 -14.90 -3.38
CA ALA A 146 0.60 -14.91 -2.73
C ALA A 146 0.24 -16.35 -2.43
N ALA A 147 -0.12 -16.64 -1.17
CA ALA A 147 -0.78 -17.89 -0.81
C ALA A 147 -2.10 -18.11 -1.60
N VAL A 148 -2.47 -17.15 -2.46
CA VAL A 148 -3.59 -17.13 -3.37
C VAL A 148 -3.03 -17.12 -4.80
N PRO A 149 -3.38 -18.10 -5.65
CA PRO A 149 -2.95 -18.11 -7.05
C PRO A 149 -3.50 -16.90 -7.82
N SER A 150 -2.75 -16.40 -8.80
CA SER A 150 -3.28 -15.39 -9.73
C SER A 150 -4.51 -15.93 -10.46
N PRO A 151 -5.61 -15.15 -10.54
CA PRO A 151 -6.80 -15.55 -11.28
C PRO A 151 -6.62 -15.46 -12.82
N ALA A 152 -5.56 -14.81 -13.29
CA ALA A 152 -5.25 -14.67 -14.71
C ALA A 152 -3.73 -14.44 -14.94
N PRO A 153 -2.89 -15.47 -14.73
CA PRO A 153 -1.45 -15.38 -14.97
C PRO A 153 -1.13 -14.93 -16.40
N GLY A 154 -0.15 -14.05 -16.56
CA GLY A 154 0.30 -13.51 -17.85
C GLY A 154 -0.63 -12.49 -18.50
N ALA A 155 -1.80 -12.22 -17.92
CA ALA A 155 -2.77 -11.29 -18.50
C ALA A 155 -2.29 -9.83 -18.46
N VAL A 156 -2.81 -9.02 -19.38
CA VAL A 156 -2.76 -7.57 -19.32
C VAL A 156 -3.84 -7.08 -18.37
N VAL A 157 -3.42 -6.42 -17.29
CA VAL A 157 -4.34 -5.90 -16.27
C VAL A 157 -4.65 -4.44 -16.57
N VAL A 158 -5.91 -4.14 -16.86
CA VAL A 158 -6.41 -2.78 -17.02
C VAL A 158 -7.14 -2.34 -15.77
N HIS A 159 -6.72 -1.25 -15.14
CA HIS A 159 -7.37 -0.67 -13.96
C HIS A 159 -7.85 0.76 -14.28
N PRO A 160 -9.11 0.93 -14.72
CA PRO A 160 -9.65 2.23 -15.10
C PRO A 160 -10.08 3.11 -13.91
N GLY A 161 -10.16 2.51 -12.72
CA GLY A 161 -10.59 3.14 -11.49
C GLY A 161 -9.59 4.16 -10.95
N ALA A 162 -10.08 5.02 -10.06
CA ALA A 162 -9.27 5.90 -9.21
C ALA A 162 -10.16 6.49 -8.11
N ALA A 163 -9.58 6.74 -6.93
CA ALA A 163 -10.30 7.32 -5.79
C ALA A 163 -10.89 8.70 -6.11
N TYR A 164 -10.20 9.51 -6.92
CA TYR A 164 -10.65 10.84 -7.33
C TYR A 164 -10.96 10.86 -8.82
N ALA A 165 -12.13 11.39 -9.20
CA ALA A 165 -12.57 11.45 -10.60
C ALA A 165 -11.57 12.20 -11.50
N ALA A 166 -10.93 13.26 -10.99
CA ALA A 166 -9.93 14.04 -11.71
C ALA A 166 -8.64 13.26 -12.07
N ARG A 167 -8.42 12.09 -11.43
CA ARG A 167 -7.30 11.18 -11.74
C ARG A 167 -7.70 10.04 -12.68
N ARG A 168 -8.97 9.98 -13.11
CA ARG A 168 -9.45 8.94 -14.03
C ARG A 168 -9.21 9.37 -15.46
N TRP A 169 -8.51 8.54 -16.21
CA TRP A 169 -8.47 8.65 -17.67
C TRP A 169 -9.82 8.21 -18.26
N PRO A 170 -10.27 8.78 -19.40
CA PRO A 170 -11.55 8.42 -20.00
C PRO A 170 -11.68 6.90 -20.26
N ALA A 171 -12.83 6.34 -19.91
CA ALA A 171 -13.07 4.90 -19.94
C ALA A 171 -12.96 4.32 -21.36
N GLU A 172 -13.39 5.10 -22.36
CA GLU A 172 -13.35 4.76 -23.77
C GLU A 172 -11.92 4.60 -24.27
N ARG A 173 -10.96 5.35 -23.69
CA ARG A 173 -9.55 5.23 -24.05
C ARG A 173 -8.90 4.00 -23.43
N PHE A 174 -9.27 3.66 -22.19
CA PHE A 174 -8.92 2.35 -21.63
C PHE A 174 -9.51 1.20 -22.46
N ALA A 175 -10.74 1.35 -22.94
CA ALA A 175 -11.37 0.34 -23.80
C ALA A 175 -10.65 0.18 -25.14
N ALA A 176 -10.22 1.28 -25.77
CA ALA A 176 -9.43 1.23 -27.00
C ALA A 176 -8.09 0.48 -26.81
N VAL A 177 -7.39 0.74 -25.70
CA VAL A 177 -6.16 -0.01 -25.36
C VAL A 177 -6.46 -1.49 -25.12
N ALA A 178 -7.50 -1.78 -24.35
CA ALA A 178 -7.90 -3.15 -24.04
C ALA A 178 -8.31 -3.94 -25.31
N ALA A 179 -8.99 -3.31 -26.25
CA ALA A 179 -9.37 -3.91 -27.53
C ALA A 179 -8.13 -4.23 -28.38
N ALA A 180 -7.24 -3.26 -28.58
CA ALA A 180 -6.02 -3.47 -29.37
C ALA A 180 -5.15 -4.60 -28.80
N VAL A 181 -4.97 -4.64 -27.48
CA VAL A 181 -4.20 -5.71 -26.81
C VAL A 181 -4.87 -7.08 -26.98
N ALA A 182 -6.20 -7.13 -26.94
CA ALA A 182 -6.94 -8.38 -27.15
C ALA A 182 -6.90 -8.84 -28.62
N GLU A 183 -6.95 -7.91 -29.57
CA GLU A 183 -6.79 -8.17 -31.01
C GLU A 183 -5.40 -8.75 -31.33
N ASP A 184 -4.37 -8.30 -30.61
CA ASP A 184 -3.01 -8.85 -30.66
C ASP A 184 -2.87 -10.24 -29.98
N GLY A 185 -3.98 -10.81 -29.48
CA GLY A 185 -4.03 -12.17 -28.94
C GLY A 185 -3.68 -12.28 -27.45
N HIS A 186 -3.53 -11.16 -26.73
CA HIS A 186 -3.26 -11.18 -25.29
C HIS A 186 -4.54 -11.26 -24.47
N GLN A 187 -4.52 -12.03 -23.38
CA GLN A 187 -5.61 -12.04 -22.42
C GLN A 187 -5.65 -10.69 -21.67
N VAL A 188 -6.80 -10.03 -21.67
CA VAL A 188 -7.03 -8.78 -20.92
C VAL A 188 -8.02 -9.02 -19.78
N VAL A 189 -7.71 -8.48 -18.60
CA VAL A 189 -8.64 -8.44 -17.46
C VAL A 189 -8.82 -7.02 -16.96
N VAL A 190 -10.05 -6.66 -16.58
CA VAL A 190 -10.40 -5.33 -16.08
C VAL A 190 -10.68 -5.40 -14.59
N THR A 191 -9.89 -4.67 -13.80
CA THR A 191 -9.96 -4.66 -12.33
C THR A 191 -10.63 -3.39 -11.80
N GLY A 192 -10.91 -3.37 -10.51
CA GLY A 192 -11.59 -2.25 -9.83
C GLY A 192 -12.11 -2.67 -8.47
N SER A 193 -12.46 -1.70 -7.63
CA SER A 193 -13.22 -1.95 -6.40
C SER A 193 -14.64 -2.45 -6.71
N PRO A 194 -15.39 -2.93 -5.70
CA PRO A 194 -16.81 -3.25 -5.86
C PRO A 194 -17.63 -2.08 -6.44
N ASP A 195 -17.33 -0.85 -6.04
CA ASP A 195 -18.03 0.36 -6.50
C ASP A 195 -17.69 0.73 -7.94
N GLU A 196 -16.53 0.29 -8.43
CA GLU A 196 -16.05 0.52 -9.79
C GLU A 196 -16.51 -0.55 -10.78
N ARG A 197 -17.30 -1.54 -10.34
CA ARG A 197 -17.77 -2.64 -11.20
C ARG A 197 -18.53 -2.16 -12.43
N ARG A 198 -19.34 -1.09 -12.32
CA ARG A 198 -20.04 -0.50 -13.46
C ARG A 198 -19.08 0.08 -14.49
N LEU A 199 -18.03 0.76 -14.03
CA LEU A 199 -16.96 1.32 -14.87
C LEU A 199 -16.19 0.20 -15.58
N ALA A 200 -15.75 -0.82 -14.83
CA ALA A 200 -15.00 -1.94 -15.40
C ALA A 200 -15.81 -2.72 -16.45
N ARG A 201 -17.12 -2.93 -16.22
CA ARG A 201 -18.03 -3.54 -17.20
C ARG A 201 -18.22 -2.66 -18.44
N HIS A 202 -18.28 -1.35 -18.27
CA HIS A 202 -18.35 -0.43 -19.41
C HIS A 202 -17.10 -0.56 -20.27
N VAL A 203 -15.91 -0.49 -19.68
CA VAL A 203 -14.62 -0.67 -20.39
C VAL A 203 -14.58 -2.01 -21.12
N ALA A 204 -14.85 -3.12 -20.43
CA ALA A 204 -14.81 -4.46 -21.03
C ALA A 204 -15.77 -4.61 -22.21
N ARG A 205 -17.02 -4.14 -22.06
CA ARG A 205 -18.03 -4.20 -23.13
C ARG A 205 -17.63 -3.34 -24.33
N THR A 206 -17.15 -2.12 -24.11
CA THR A 206 -16.70 -1.23 -25.18
C THR A 206 -15.49 -1.80 -25.92
N ALA A 207 -14.64 -2.56 -25.23
CA ALA A 207 -13.47 -3.24 -25.79
C ALA A 207 -13.78 -4.61 -26.45
N GLY A 208 -15.05 -5.05 -26.46
CA GLY A 208 -15.40 -6.38 -26.99
C GLY A 208 -14.95 -7.57 -26.13
N LEU A 209 -14.56 -7.34 -24.87
CA LEU A 209 -14.10 -8.39 -23.96
C LEU A 209 -15.27 -9.19 -23.36
N PRO A 210 -15.07 -10.49 -23.04
CA PRO A 210 -16.08 -11.29 -22.36
C PRO A 210 -16.35 -10.76 -20.95
N SER A 211 -17.57 -10.96 -20.45
CA SER A 211 -17.95 -10.55 -19.08
C SER A 211 -17.07 -11.18 -17.98
N ALA A 212 -16.51 -12.36 -18.26
CA ALA A 212 -15.56 -13.04 -17.39
C ALA A 212 -14.23 -12.29 -17.19
N ALA A 213 -13.85 -11.41 -18.12
CA ALA A 213 -12.66 -10.55 -18.00
C ALA A 213 -12.81 -9.48 -16.91
N VAL A 214 -14.03 -9.20 -16.43
CA VAL A 214 -14.26 -8.22 -15.38
C VAL A 214 -14.02 -8.86 -14.00
N LEU A 215 -12.91 -8.48 -13.38
CA LEU A 215 -12.52 -8.89 -12.04
C LEU A 215 -12.85 -7.83 -10.97
N ALA A 216 -13.43 -6.69 -11.36
CA ALA A 216 -13.79 -5.62 -10.44
C ALA A 216 -14.75 -6.08 -9.32
N GLY A 217 -14.29 -5.94 -8.07
CA GLY A 217 -14.95 -6.45 -6.88
C GLY A 217 -15.09 -7.98 -6.82
N ARG A 218 -14.25 -8.73 -7.54
CA ARG A 218 -14.14 -10.20 -7.46
C ARG A 218 -12.83 -10.67 -6.83
N THR A 219 -11.89 -9.75 -6.61
CA THR A 219 -10.64 -10.00 -5.88
C THR A 219 -10.63 -9.20 -4.58
N ASP A 220 -10.07 -9.79 -3.53
CA ASP A 220 -9.60 -9.03 -2.37
C ASP A 220 -8.20 -8.46 -2.66
N VAL A 221 -7.61 -7.73 -1.70
CA VAL A 221 -6.27 -7.14 -1.86
C VAL A 221 -5.21 -8.20 -2.15
N ARG A 222 -5.36 -9.42 -1.60
CA ARG A 222 -4.42 -10.53 -1.83
C ARG A 222 -4.56 -11.08 -3.24
N GLY A 223 -5.78 -11.32 -3.71
CA GLY A 223 -6.04 -11.75 -5.09
C GLY A 223 -5.63 -10.70 -6.13
N LEU A 224 -5.81 -9.40 -5.82
CA LEU A 224 -5.31 -8.32 -6.67
C LEU A 224 -3.77 -8.27 -6.69
N SER A 225 -3.14 -8.44 -5.53
CA SER A 225 -1.68 -8.52 -5.42
C SER A 225 -1.12 -9.70 -6.22
N ALA A 226 -1.73 -10.88 -6.13
CA ALA A 226 -1.36 -12.07 -6.90
C ALA A 226 -1.53 -11.85 -8.41
N LEU A 227 -2.67 -11.26 -8.81
CA LEU A 227 -2.94 -10.91 -10.20
C LEU A 227 -1.85 -9.98 -10.76
N VAL A 228 -1.47 -8.95 -10.01
CA VAL A 228 -0.44 -8.00 -10.43
C VAL A 228 0.94 -8.65 -10.47
N ALA A 229 1.27 -9.51 -9.50
CA ALA A 229 2.57 -10.18 -9.44
C ALA A 229 2.84 -11.07 -10.66
N GLU A 230 1.79 -11.68 -11.22
CA GLU A 230 1.89 -12.57 -12.38
C GLU A 230 1.37 -11.92 -13.68
N ALA A 231 1.05 -10.63 -13.68
CA ALA A 231 0.58 -9.95 -14.89
C ALA A 231 1.71 -9.76 -15.91
N GLY A 232 1.38 -9.82 -17.20
CA GLY A 232 2.33 -9.47 -18.26
C GLY A 232 2.64 -7.97 -18.29
N VAL A 233 1.60 -7.14 -18.10
CA VAL A 233 1.72 -5.70 -17.92
C VAL A 233 0.49 -5.14 -17.20
N VAL A 234 0.67 -4.08 -16.42
CA VAL A 234 -0.42 -3.32 -15.78
C VAL A 234 -0.60 -1.97 -16.47
N VAL A 235 -1.81 -1.64 -16.88
CA VAL A 235 -2.18 -0.32 -17.43
C VAL A 235 -3.18 0.34 -16.48
N CYS A 236 -2.78 1.44 -15.86
CA CYS A 236 -3.59 2.11 -14.83
C CYS A 236 -3.28 3.61 -14.73
N GLY A 237 -4.10 4.35 -13.98
CA GLY A 237 -3.71 5.69 -13.50
C GLY A 237 -2.90 5.64 -12.20
N ASP A 238 -2.52 6.81 -11.69
CA ASP A 238 -1.92 7.00 -10.35
C ASP A 238 -2.87 6.50 -9.23
N THR A 239 -2.72 5.22 -8.88
CA THR A 239 -3.58 4.47 -7.95
C THR A 239 -2.77 3.42 -7.20
N GLY A 240 -3.35 2.83 -6.15
CA GLY A 240 -2.71 1.76 -5.38
C GLY A 240 -2.24 0.56 -6.21
N VAL A 241 -2.84 0.30 -7.38
CA VAL A 241 -2.41 -0.78 -8.28
C VAL A 241 -1.05 -0.49 -8.94
N ALA A 242 -0.76 0.78 -9.23
CA ALA A 242 0.55 1.19 -9.74
C ALA A 242 1.68 0.89 -8.73
N HIS A 243 1.40 1.09 -7.44
CA HIS A 243 2.33 0.75 -6.37
C HIS A 243 2.51 -0.78 -6.20
N LEU A 244 1.45 -1.57 -6.40
CA LEU A 244 1.59 -3.03 -6.44
C LEU A 244 2.49 -3.47 -7.61
N ALA A 245 2.32 -2.88 -8.79
CA ALA A 245 3.17 -3.20 -9.94
C ALA A 245 4.63 -2.88 -9.64
N THR A 246 4.90 -1.73 -9.01
CA THR A 246 6.26 -1.36 -8.55
C THR A 246 6.80 -2.36 -7.52
N ALA A 247 5.99 -2.74 -6.54
CA ALA A 247 6.37 -3.67 -5.48
C ALA A 247 6.62 -5.09 -6.00
N HIS A 248 5.90 -5.54 -7.02
CA HIS A 248 6.12 -6.84 -7.64
C HIS A 248 7.14 -6.82 -8.79
N ARG A 249 7.62 -5.62 -9.17
CA ARG A 249 8.45 -5.40 -10.37
C ARG A 249 7.74 -5.85 -11.65
N THR A 250 6.42 -5.75 -11.66
CA THR A 250 5.59 -6.01 -12.83
C THR A 250 5.73 -4.87 -13.81
N PRO A 251 5.93 -5.12 -15.12
CA PRO A 251 5.88 -4.08 -16.14
C PRO A 251 4.58 -3.27 -16.04
N SER A 252 4.67 -1.95 -16.12
CA SER A 252 3.49 -1.09 -15.98
C SER A 252 3.55 0.16 -16.83
N VAL A 253 2.40 0.56 -17.36
CA VAL A 253 2.13 1.88 -17.93
C VAL A 253 1.22 2.62 -16.96
N VAL A 254 1.75 3.66 -16.33
CA VAL A 254 1.02 4.47 -15.33
C VAL A 254 0.73 5.84 -15.92
N LEU A 255 -0.56 6.18 -16.02
CA LEU A 255 -1.03 7.43 -16.57
C LEU A 255 -1.12 8.48 -15.45
N PHE A 256 -0.29 9.51 -15.57
CA PHE A 256 -0.33 10.69 -14.72
C PHE A 256 -1.10 11.82 -15.40
N GLY A 257 -1.74 12.66 -14.58
CA GLY A 257 -2.53 13.80 -15.05
C GLY A 257 -2.22 15.05 -14.22
N PRO A 258 -3.10 15.45 -13.29
CA PRO A 258 -2.91 16.68 -12.51
C PRO A 258 -1.80 16.58 -11.44
N VAL A 259 -1.28 15.38 -11.18
CA VAL A 259 -0.23 15.13 -10.18
C VAL A 259 1.00 14.62 -10.91
N PRO A 260 2.18 15.24 -10.74
CA PRO A 260 3.43 14.73 -11.30
C PRO A 260 3.84 13.40 -10.62
N PRO A 261 4.61 12.55 -11.33
CA PRO A 261 5.18 11.33 -10.74
C PRO A 261 6.18 11.63 -9.62
#